data_AF-A0A7C6TBA5-F1
#
_entry.id   AF-A0A7C6TBA5-F1
#
_cell.length_a   1.000
_cell.length_b   1.000
_cell.length_c   1.000
_cell.angle_alpha   90.00
_cell.angle_beta   90.00
_cell.angle_gamma   90.00
#
_symmetry.space_group_name_H-M   'P 1'
#
loop_
_entity.id
_entity.type
_entity.pdbx_description
1 polymer ?
#
loop_
_entity_poly.entity_id
_entity_poly.type
_entity_poly.pdbx_seq_one_letter_code
_entity_poly.pdbx_strand_id
1 'polypeptide(L)'
;MSGVVRSAFRPLHAGLFLLSLLMALDPLVRAVGLFGLVVYVILVCYDVWGPDGVRATPAEMEPERIAEPYAGQLREAEAARRRIHEAATGAGHPLGRVMAPLKADADQVVARLGALAERATQIDRFLKRENREQLEKSLATLEEQASASDDEFARDQYLQARQAREEQLRDYEELSLCLARVQAQIANVLSSLEAAEVKVIKLQAADLRHAGDVTDAVTRSLQELSLEMTGLQESVDATIAIRAH
;
A
#
# COMPACT_ATOMS: atom_id res chain seq x y z
N MET A 1 -0.24 -21.80 48.64
CA MET A 1 -1.05 -21.31 47.51
C MET A 1 -0.79 -19.83 47.36
N SER A 2 -0.15 -19.47 46.25
CA SER A 2 0.46 -18.19 45.92
C SER A 2 -0.20 -17.64 44.66
N GLY A 3 -0.25 -16.31 44.49
CA GLY A 3 -0.61 -15.73 43.20
C GLY A 3 -1.09 -14.28 43.17
N VAL A 4 -0.30 -13.34 43.70
CA VAL A 4 -0.30 -11.95 43.21
C VAL A 4 1.16 -11.52 43.13
N VAL A 5 1.58 -10.98 41.99
CA VAL A 5 2.40 -9.75 41.84
C VAL A 5 2.83 -9.62 40.36
N ARG A 6 2.30 -8.57 39.73
CA ARG A 6 2.81 -7.92 38.52
C ARG A 6 4.16 -7.25 38.82
N SER A 7 4.93 -7.00 37.75
CA SER A 7 6.09 -6.08 37.69
C SER A 7 7.43 -6.64 38.15
N ALA A 8 8.31 -6.95 37.20
CA ALA A 8 9.60 -6.25 36.99
C ALA A 8 10.52 -7.06 36.05
N PHE A 9 10.45 -6.81 34.75
CA PHE A 9 11.58 -7.10 33.86
C PHE A 9 11.92 -5.81 33.13
N ARG A 10 12.69 -4.96 33.82
CA ARG A 10 13.23 -3.70 33.31
C ARG A 10 14.52 -4.02 32.53
N PRO A 11 14.70 -3.53 31.29
CA PRO A 11 15.94 -3.67 30.53
C PRO A 11 17.16 -2.96 31.15
N LEU A 12 16.94 -2.13 32.19
CA LEU A 12 18.00 -1.44 32.93
C LEU A 12 18.94 -2.36 33.73
N HIS A 13 18.48 -3.54 34.15
CA HIS A 13 19.33 -4.45 34.93
C HIS A 13 20.32 -5.22 34.05
N ALA A 14 19.97 -5.52 32.81
CA ALA A 14 20.88 -6.17 31.86
C ALA A 14 22.08 -5.27 31.51
N GLY A 15 21.86 -3.96 31.35
CA GLY A 15 22.93 -2.99 31.09
C GLY A 15 23.92 -2.85 32.25
N LEU A 16 23.45 -2.93 33.49
CA LEU A 16 24.30 -2.79 34.68
C LEU A 16 25.20 -4.02 34.90
N PHE A 17 24.70 -5.22 34.60
CA PHE A 17 25.49 -6.47 34.65
C PHE A 17 26.57 -6.52 33.56
N LEU A 18 26.28 -5.97 32.38
CA LEU A 18 27.27 -5.90 31.30
C LEU A 18 28.39 -4.90 31.62
N LEU A 19 28.05 -3.80 32.30
CA LEU A 19 29.00 -2.77 32.75
C LEU A 19 29.96 -3.29 33.83
N SER A 20 29.50 -4.16 34.74
CA SER A 20 30.36 -4.74 35.79
C SER A 20 31.30 -5.82 35.26
N LEU A 21 30.88 -6.58 34.24
CA LEU A 21 31.72 -7.57 33.56
C LEU A 21 32.84 -6.90 32.74
N LEU A 22 32.55 -5.75 32.14
CA LEU A 22 33.50 -4.97 31.34
C LEU A 22 34.62 -4.32 32.18
N MET A 23 34.39 -4.09 33.48
CA MET A 23 35.39 -3.55 34.41
C MET A 23 36.44 -4.55 34.88
N ALA A 24 36.25 -5.86 34.59
CA ALA A 24 37.18 -6.93 34.98
C ALA A 24 38.13 -7.38 33.85
N LEU A 25 38.05 -6.78 32.66
CA LEU A 25 38.86 -7.16 31.49
C LEU A 25 40.03 -6.21 31.19
N ASP A 26 41.05 -6.78 30.55
CA ASP A 26 42.28 -6.13 30.09
C ASP A 26 42.04 -4.77 29.40
N PRO A 27 42.96 -3.80 29.54
CA PRO A 27 42.76 -2.42 29.11
C PRO A 27 42.50 -2.27 27.60
N LEU A 28 42.97 -3.20 26.77
CA LEU A 28 42.70 -3.26 25.33
C LEU A 28 41.26 -3.68 25.01
N VAL A 29 40.72 -4.67 25.71
CA VAL A 29 39.34 -5.16 25.50
C VAL A 29 38.32 -4.17 26.06
N ARG A 30 38.71 -3.46 27.12
CA ARG A 30 37.92 -2.39 27.73
C ARG A 30 37.68 -1.20 26.79
N ALA A 31 38.65 -0.89 25.92
CA ALA A 31 38.51 0.17 24.91
C ALA A 31 37.50 -0.20 23.81
N VAL A 32 37.52 -1.45 23.35
CA VAL A 32 36.59 -1.97 22.33
C VAL A 32 35.16 -2.07 22.90
N GLY A 33 35.00 -2.56 24.13
CA GLY A 33 33.69 -2.64 24.77
C GLY A 33 33.09 -1.28 25.14
N LEU A 34 33.92 -0.29 25.52
CA LEU A 34 33.47 1.09 25.68
C LEU A 34 33.04 1.70 24.34
N PHE A 35 33.76 1.42 23.25
CA PHE A 35 33.36 1.86 21.92
C PHE A 35 32.02 1.23 21.50
N GLY A 36 31.83 -0.06 21.72
CA GLY A 36 30.54 -0.74 21.48
C GLY A 36 29.39 -0.18 22.31
N LEU A 37 29.64 0.16 23.58
CA LEU A 37 28.65 0.79 24.45
C LEU A 37 28.35 2.24 24.04
N VAL A 38 29.35 2.98 23.58
CA VAL A 38 29.17 4.33 23.04
C VAL A 38 28.39 4.28 21.72
N VAL A 39 28.69 3.36 20.81
CA VAL A 39 27.91 3.15 19.58
C VAL A 39 26.48 2.75 19.93
N TYR A 40 26.28 1.84 20.89
CA TYR A 40 24.94 1.44 21.34
C TYR A 40 24.17 2.60 21.97
N VAL A 41 24.80 3.40 22.84
CA VAL A 41 24.19 4.59 23.45
C VAL A 41 23.92 5.66 22.38
N ILE A 42 24.78 5.82 21.38
CA ILE A 42 24.53 6.72 20.24
C ILE A 42 23.36 6.22 19.41
N LEU A 43 23.26 4.91 19.10
CA LEU A 43 22.14 4.33 18.36
C LEU A 43 20.81 4.47 19.12
N VAL A 44 20.83 4.20 20.43
CA VAL A 44 19.66 4.35 21.30
C VAL A 44 19.29 5.82 21.50
N CYS A 45 20.26 6.73 21.62
CA CYS A 45 19.99 8.17 21.68
C CYS A 45 19.57 8.73 20.32
N TYR A 46 20.00 8.14 19.20
CA TYR A 46 19.51 8.51 17.87
C TYR A 46 18.07 8.03 17.67
N ASP A 47 17.71 6.86 18.22
CA ASP A 47 16.34 6.35 18.22
C ASP A 47 15.41 7.12 19.19
N VAL A 48 15.94 7.64 20.30
CA VAL A 48 15.16 8.32 21.34
C VAL A 48 15.11 9.85 21.15
N TRP A 49 16.17 10.48 20.65
CA TRP A 49 16.33 11.94 20.47
C TRP A 49 16.62 12.37 19.03
N GLY A 50 16.64 11.44 18.06
CA GLY A 50 16.50 11.82 16.67
C GLY A 50 15.22 12.65 16.53
N PRO A 51 15.25 13.75 15.74
CA PRO A 51 14.08 14.59 15.53
C PRO A 51 12.94 13.71 14.99
N ASP A 52 11.97 13.47 15.87
CA ASP A 52 10.62 12.94 15.71
C ASP A 52 10.42 12.00 14.49
N GLY A 53 10.29 10.69 14.68
CA GLY A 53 9.26 10.12 15.54
C GLY A 53 7.99 9.88 14.73
N VAL A 54 7.97 8.80 13.95
CA VAL A 54 6.76 8.00 13.77
C VAL A 54 7.14 6.55 14.04
N ARG A 55 7.21 6.21 15.32
CA ARG A 55 6.69 4.91 15.77
C ARG A 55 5.34 4.74 15.08
N ALA A 56 5.08 3.57 14.54
CA ALA A 56 3.76 3.18 14.07
C ALA A 56 2.76 3.21 15.24
N THR A 57 2.38 4.39 15.70
CA THR A 57 1.01 4.65 16.11
C THR A 57 0.17 4.38 14.87
N PRO A 58 -0.99 3.70 14.98
CA PRO A 58 -2.02 3.86 13.97
C PRO A 58 -2.26 5.36 13.91
N ALA A 59 -1.64 6.00 12.92
CA ALA A 59 -1.61 7.43 12.78
C ALA A 59 -3.03 7.92 12.95
N GLU A 60 -3.21 9.00 13.69
CA GLU A 60 -4.38 9.85 13.51
C GLU A 60 -4.56 9.99 12.00
N MET A 61 -5.57 9.27 11.50
CA MET A 61 -5.93 9.25 10.10
C MET A 61 -6.44 10.66 9.83
N GLU A 62 -5.53 11.56 9.43
CA GLU A 62 -5.94 12.63 8.53
C GLU A 62 -6.76 11.95 7.43
N PRO A 63 -7.98 12.41 7.16
CA PRO A 63 -8.86 11.75 6.20
C PRO A 63 -8.08 11.54 4.90
N GLU A 64 -7.84 10.27 4.57
CA GLU A 64 -6.93 9.83 3.53
C GLU A 64 -7.40 10.39 2.20
N ARG A 65 -6.85 11.55 1.80
CA ARG A 65 -7.22 12.17 0.53
C ARG A 65 -6.58 11.34 -0.58
N ILE A 66 -7.44 10.70 -1.37
CA ILE A 66 -7.09 10.06 -2.62
C ILE A 66 -6.28 11.05 -3.47
N ALA A 67 -5.10 10.63 -3.92
CA ALA A 67 -4.21 11.48 -4.71
C ALA A 67 -4.76 11.69 -6.13
N GLU A 68 -4.40 12.79 -6.77
CA GLU A 68 -4.56 12.94 -8.22
C GLU A 68 -3.57 12.00 -8.93
N PRO A 69 -3.95 11.32 -10.04
CA PRO A 69 -5.17 11.51 -10.84
C PRO A 69 -6.41 10.69 -10.39
N TYR A 70 -6.25 9.84 -9.38
CA TYR A 70 -7.29 8.89 -8.97
C TYR A 70 -8.55 9.57 -8.43
N ALA A 71 -8.38 10.70 -7.74
CA ALA A 71 -9.50 11.52 -7.28
C ALA A 71 -10.32 12.10 -8.44
N GLY A 72 -9.69 12.45 -9.58
CA GLY A 72 -10.39 12.82 -10.81
C GLY A 72 -11.22 11.67 -11.38
N GLN A 73 -10.59 10.50 -11.53
CA GLN A 73 -11.23 9.30 -12.09
C GLN A 73 -12.42 8.82 -11.23
N LEU A 74 -12.30 8.90 -9.89
CA LEU A 74 -13.41 8.56 -8.99
C LEU A 74 -14.58 9.55 -9.13
N ARG A 75 -14.30 10.85 -9.27
CA ARG A 75 -15.35 11.86 -9.50
C ARG A 75 -16.09 11.63 -10.82
N GLU A 76 -15.39 11.21 -11.87
CA GLU A 76 -15.98 10.84 -13.16
C GLU A 76 -16.85 9.58 -13.04
N ALA A 77 -16.36 8.54 -12.37
CA ALA A 77 -17.12 7.32 -12.11
C ALA A 77 -18.39 7.59 -11.28
N GLU A 78 -18.29 8.45 -10.26
CA GLU A 78 -19.46 8.89 -9.50
C GLU A 78 -20.46 9.69 -10.34
N ALA A 79 -19.97 10.52 -11.28
CA ALA A 79 -20.84 11.25 -12.20
C ALA A 79 -21.59 10.29 -13.13
N ALA A 80 -20.91 9.30 -13.70
CA ALA A 80 -21.54 8.24 -14.51
C ALA A 80 -22.59 7.47 -13.70
N ARG A 81 -22.26 7.08 -12.45
CA ARG A 81 -23.21 6.43 -11.54
C ARG A 81 -24.45 7.28 -11.28
N ARG A 82 -24.29 8.58 -11.01
CA ARG A 82 -25.42 9.51 -10.81
C ARG A 82 -26.33 9.55 -12.03
N ARG A 83 -25.77 9.64 -13.24
CA ARG A 83 -26.54 9.65 -14.49
C ARG A 83 -27.28 8.34 -14.75
N ILE A 84 -26.65 7.19 -14.46
CA ILE A 84 -27.33 5.88 -14.50
C ILE A 84 -28.53 5.87 -13.53
N HIS A 85 -28.34 6.40 -12.32
CA HIS A 85 -29.38 6.48 -11.30
C HIS A 85 -30.54 7.39 -11.74
N GLU A 86 -30.24 8.56 -12.30
CA GLU A 86 -31.20 9.53 -12.83
C GLU A 86 -32.00 8.97 -14.01
N ALA A 87 -31.34 8.30 -14.94
CA ALA A 87 -32.01 7.63 -16.06
C ALA A 87 -32.94 6.50 -15.57
N ALA A 88 -32.53 5.77 -14.53
CA ALA A 88 -33.34 4.71 -13.95
C ALA A 88 -34.52 5.20 -13.09
N THR A 89 -34.43 6.39 -12.48
CA THR A 89 -35.54 6.99 -11.72
C THR A 89 -36.50 7.80 -12.60
N GLY A 90 -36.00 8.41 -13.67
CA GLY A 90 -36.82 9.08 -14.68
C GLY A 90 -37.60 8.11 -15.57
N ALA A 91 -37.18 6.85 -15.61
CA ALA A 91 -37.88 5.75 -16.22
C ALA A 91 -39.13 5.35 -15.38
N GLY A 92 -40.31 5.31 -15.99
CA GLY A 92 -41.57 4.97 -15.30
C GLY A 92 -41.52 3.63 -14.54
N HIS A 93 -42.49 3.41 -13.64
CA HIS A 93 -42.49 2.31 -12.65
C HIS A 93 -42.14 0.89 -13.19
N PRO A 94 -42.55 0.46 -14.40
CA PRO A 94 -42.16 -0.85 -14.95
C PRO A 94 -40.67 -0.94 -15.26
N LEU A 95 -40.08 0.13 -15.80
CA LEU A 95 -38.68 0.19 -16.21
C LEU A 95 -37.75 0.41 -15.02
N GLY A 96 -38.18 1.21 -14.03
CA GLY A 96 -37.45 1.37 -12.78
C GLY A 96 -37.26 0.05 -12.00
N ARG A 97 -38.18 -0.92 -12.14
CA ARG A 97 -38.02 -2.27 -11.55
C ARG A 97 -36.96 -3.08 -12.28
N VAL A 98 -36.92 -3.01 -13.61
CA VAL A 98 -35.93 -3.71 -14.43
C VAL A 98 -34.53 -3.14 -14.18
N MET A 99 -34.41 -1.82 -13.96
CA MET A 99 -33.13 -1.13 -13.76
C MET A 99 -32.63 -1.15 -12.32
N ALA A 100 -33.39 -1.69 -11.36
CA ALA A 100 -32.99 -1.73 -9.95
C ALA A 100 -31.67 -2.51 -9.69
N PRO A 101 -31.45 -3.71 -10.28
CA PRO A 101 -30.19 -4.44 -10.15
C PRO A 101 -29.00 -3.63 -10.68
N LEU A 102 -29.18 -2.99 -11.83
CA LEU A 102 -28.16 -2.16 -12.47
C LEU A 102 -27.68 -1.00 -11.57
N LYS A 103 -28.60 -0.37 -10.82
CA LYS A 103 -28.24 0.68 -9.86
C LYS A 103 -27.35 0.13 -8.74
N ALA A 104 -27.73 -1.02 -8.19
CA ALA A 104 -26.96 -1.67 -7.12
C ALA A 104 -25.57 -2.11 -7.61
N ASP A 105 -25.47 -2.65 -8.84
CA ASP A 105 -24.20 -3.03 -9.44
C ASP A 105 -23.30 -1.79 -9.67
N ALA A 106 -23.85 -0.69 -10.19
CA ALA A 106 -23.12 0.56 -10.38
C ALA A 106 -22.62 1.16 -9.06
N ASP A 107 -23.44 1.11 -8.00
CA ASP A 107 -23.04 1.53 -6.66
C ASP A 107 -21.87 0.68 -6.13
N GLN A 108 -21.93 -0.64 -6.33
CA GLN A 108 -20.88 -1.56 -5.90
C GLN A 108 -19.57 -1.33 -6.66
N VAL A 109 -19.62 -1.12 -7.98
CA VAL A 109 -18.42 -0.86 -8.79
C VAL A 109 -17.74 0.43 -8.36
N VAL A 110 -18.47 1.52 -8.13
CA VAL A 110 -17.88 2.79 -7.67
C VAL A 110 -17.29 2.67 -6.27
N ALA A 111 -17.96 1.97 -5.35
CA ALA A 111 -17.41 1.73 -4.01
C ALA A 111 -16.08 0.96 -4.07
N ARG A 112 -16.00 -0.08 -4.91
CA ARG A 112 -14.76 -0.84 -5.14
C ARG A 112 -13.68 0.00 -5.81
N LEU A 113 -14.07 0.91 -6.69
CA LEU A 113 -13.13 1.83 -7.35
C LEU A 113 -12.49 2.78 -6.35
N GLY A 114 -13.26 3.28 -5.39
CA GLY A 114 -12.74 4.08 -4.27
C GLY A 114 -11.68 3.33 -3.47
N ALA A 115 -11.99 2.10 -3.02
CA ALA A 115 -11.04 1.27 -2.28
C ALA A 115 -9.79 0.88 -3.10
N LEU A 116 -9.89 0.85 -4.43
CA LEU A 116 -8.74 0.62 -5.32
C LEU A 116 -7.89 1.88 -5.50
N ALA A 117 -8.53 3.05 -5.59
CA ALA A 117 -7.87 4.36 -5.66
C ALA A 117 -7.13 4.73 -4.36
N GLU A 118 -7.67 4.36 -3.20
CA GLU A 118 -6.99 4.49 -1.91
C GLU A 118 -5.69 3.69 -1.88
N ARG A 119 -5.74 2.40 -2.25
CA ARG A 119 -4.54 1.54 -2.35
C ARG A 119 -3.53 2.08 -3.36
N ALA A 120 -3.99 2.54 -4.52
CA ALA A 120 -3.12 3.16 -5.52
C ALA A 120 -2.42 4.40 -4.96
N THR A 121 -3.12 5.20 -4.16
CA THR A 121 -2.55 6.38 -3.47
C THR A 121 -1.50 5.97 -2.45
N GLN A 122 -1.71 4.90 -1.70
CA GLN A 122 -0.74 4.38 -0.74
C GLN A 122 0.54 3.90 -1.43
N ILE A 123 0.41 3.10 -2.50
CA ILE A 123 1.56 2.60 -3.27
C ILE A 123 2.31 3.77 -3.94
N ASP A 124 1.60 4.70 -4.58
CA ASP A 124 2.21 5.88 -5.21
C ASP A 124 2.97 6.74 -4.21
N ARG A 125 2.42 6.94 -3.00
CA ARG A 125 3.10 7.67 -1.93
C ARG A 125 4.37 6.95 -1.46
N PHE A 126 4.31 5.63 -1.34
CA PHE A 126 5.48 4.81 -1.00
C PHE A 126 6.57 4.94 -2.07
N LEU A 127 6.22 4.75 -3.34
CA LEU A 127 7.15 4.84 -4.47
C LEU A 127 7.72 6.25 -4.68
N LYS A 128 7.00 7.31 -4.28
CA LYS A 128 7.52 8.69 -4.30
C LYS A 128 8.49 8.96 -3.15
N ARG A 129 8.30 8.32 -2.00
CA ARG A 129 9.19 8.46 -0.85
C ARG A 129 10.50 7.71 -1.08
N GLU A 130 10.41 6.54 -1.70
CA GLU A 130 11.56 5.70 -2.00
C GLU A 130 12.13 6.04 -3.39
N ASN A 131 13.29 6.70 -3.43
CA ASN A 131 13.88 7.12 -4.69
C ASN A 131 14.66 5.97 -5.32
N ARG A 132 14.15 5.40 -6.42
CA ARG A 132 14.82 4.36 -7.22
C ARG A 132 16.27 4.72 -7.55
N GLU A 133 16.52 5.96 -7.98
CA GLU A 133 17.86 6.41 -8.35
C GLU A 133 18.81 6.37 -7.14
N GLN A 134 18.30 6.62 -5.94
CA GLN A 134 19.08 6.57 -4.71
C GLN A 134 19.38 5.12 -4.31
N LEU A 135 18.45 4.19 -4.51
CA LEU A 135 18.68 2.74 -4.32
C LEU A 135 19.77 2.23 -5.28
N GLU A 136 19.66 2.56 -6.56
CA GLU A 136 20.63 2.16 -7.59
C GLU A 136 22.04 2.74 -7.32
N LYS A 137 22.12 4.03 -6.93
CA LYS A 137 23.40 4.64 -6.51
C LYS A 137 23.98 3.96 -5.28
N SER A 138 23.15 3.62 -4.29
CA SER A 138 23.60 2.91 -3.08
C SER A 138 24.15 1.53 -3.43
N LEU A 139 23.54 0.82 -4.38
CA LEU A 139 24.02 -0.48 -4.85
C LEU A 139 25.40 -0.36 -5.51
N ALA A 140 25.55 0.58 -6.44
CA ALA A 140 26.83 0.83 -7.11
C ALA A 140 27.94 1.19 -6.10
N THR A 141 27.60 2.00 -5.08
CA THR A 141 28.54 2.41 -4.03
C THR A 141 28.96 1.22 -3.16
N LEU A 142 28.02 0.36 -2.77
CA LEU A 142 28.33 -0.84 -1.98
C LEU A 142 29.19 -1.83 -2.76
N GLU A 143 28.96 -1.95 -4.07
CA GLU A 143 29.77 -2.80 -4.95
C GLU A 143 31.19 -2.27 -5.13
N GLU A 144 31.35 -0.96 -5.33
CA GLU A 144 32.66 -0.31 -5.35
C GLU A 144 33.40 -0.54 -4.02
N GLN A 145 32.74 -0.33 -2.88
CA GLN A 145 33.32 -0.55 -1.54
C GLN A 145 33.70 -2.01 -1.29
N ALA A 146 32.87 -2.96 -1.73
CA ALA A 146 33.18 -4.39 -1.63
C ALA A 146 34.41 -4.76 -2.48
N SER A 147 34.54 -4.18 -3.67
CA SER A 147 35.66 -4.45 -4.59
C SER A 147 36.98 -3.80 -4.16
N ALA A 148 36.91 -2.64 -3.50
CA ALA A 148 38.06 -1.88 -3.02
C ALA A 148 38.53 -2.32 -1.62
N SER A 149 37.79 -3.20 -0.94
CA SER A 149 38.12 -3.66 0.40
C SER A 149 39.00 -4.92 0.37
N ASP A 150 40.19 -4.82 0.97
CA ASP A 150 41.10 -5.95 1.16
C ASP A 150 40.74 -6.82 2.39
N ASP A 151 39.83 -6.33 3.26
CA ASP A 151 39.37 -7.05 4.44
C ASP A 151 38.15 -7.91 4.09
N GLU A 152 38.30 -9.23 4.23
CA GLU A 152 37.25 -10.22 3.95
C GLU A 152 35.98 -9.99 4.78
N PHE A 153 36.11 -9.58 6.04
CA PHE A 153 34.96 -9.33 6.91
C PHE A 153 34.20 -8.06 6.51
N ALA A 154 34.91 -7.02 6.10
CA ALA A 154 34.29 -5.79 5.60
C ALA A 154 33.60 -6.04 4.25
N ARG A 155 34.26 -6.78 3.35
CA ARG A 155 33.69 -7.20 2.07
C ARG A 155 32.37 -7.97 2.25
N ASP A 156 32.33 -8.94 3.17
CA ASP A 156 31.12 -9.71 3.44
C ASP A 156 29.97 -8.83 3.96
N GLN A 157 30.26 -7.84 4.81
CA GLN A 157 29.25 -6.87 5.26
C GLN A 157 28.72 -6.01 4.12
N TYR A 158 29.59 -5.53 3.22
CA TYR A 158 29.16 -4.77 2.04
C TYR A 158 28.30 -5.61 1.10
N LEU A 159 28.64 -6.89 0.90
CA LEU A 159 27.85 -7.82 0.09
C LEU A 159 26.48 -8.11 0.72
N GLN A 160 26.40 -8.28 2.05
CA GLN A 160 25.11 -8.44 2.75
C GLN A 160 24.25 -7.17 2.63
N ALA A 161 24.85 -6.00 2.81
CA ALA A 161 24.16 -4.73 2.63
C ALA A 161 23.68 -4.56 1.17
N ARG A 162 24.48 -4.98 0.19
CA ARG A 162 24.11 -4.97 -1.23
C ARG A 162 22.90 -5.86 -1.48
N GLN A 163 22.92 -7.09 -0.98
CA GLN A 163 21.80 -8.01 -1.12
C GLN A 163 20.50 -7.43 -0.55
N ALA A 164 20.54 -6.82 0.63
CA ALA A 164 19.37 -6.17 1.22
C ALA A 164 18.84 -5.01 0.35
N ARG A 165 19.73 -4.23 -0.29
CA ARG A 165 19.33 -3.17 -1.24
C ARG A 165 18.80 -3.72 -2.56
N GLU A 166 19.31 -4.85 -3.04
CA GLU A 166 18.78 -5.53 -4.23
C GLU A 166 17.36 -6.09 -3.98
N GLU A 167 17.07 -6.54 -2.76
CA GLU A 167 15.72 -6.93 -2.35
C GLU A 167 14.77 -5.73 -2.36
N GLN A 168 15.18 -4.60 -1.77
CA GLN A 168 14.39 -3.35 -1.79
C GLN A 168 14.12 -2.85 -3.22
N LEU A 169 15.11 -2.92 -4.11
CA LEU A 169 14.91 -2.52 -5.51
C LEU A 169 13.92 -3.43 -6.22
N ARG A 170 13.97 -4.74 -5.98
CA ARG A 170 12.98 -5.69 -6.54
C ARG A 170 11.58 -5.40 -6.02
N ASP A 171 11.44 -5.15 -4.72
CA ASP A 171 10.16 -4.78 -4.10
C ASP A 171 9.59 -3.49 -4.69
N TYR A 172 10.45 -2.49 -4.91
CA TYR A 172 10.09 -1.24 -5.59
C TYR A 172 9.56 -1.50 -7.01
N GLU A 173 10.28 -2.30 -7.81
CA GLU A 173 9.88 -2.60 -9.18
C GLU A 173 8.54 -3.34 -9.25
N GLU A 174 8.33 -4.31 -8.37
CA GLU A 174 7.07 -5.04 -8.30
C GLU A 174 5.90 -4.18 -7.83
N LEU A 175 6.10 -3.32 -6.83
CA LEU A 175 5.08 -2.35 -6.41
C LEU A 175 4.75 -1.36 -7.53
N SER A 176 5.75 -0.95 -8.32
CA SER A 176 5.53 -0.08 -9.49
C SER A 176 4.70 -0.78 -10.58
N LEU A 177 4.95 -2.06 -10.85
CA LEU A 177 4.16 -2.86 -11.78
C LEU A 177 2.73 -3.06 -11.27
N CYS A 178 2.59 -3.32 -9.97
CA CYS A 178 1.30 -3.44 -9.31
C CYS A 178 0.48 -2.15 -9.46
N LEU A 179 1.11 -0.99 -9.22
CA LEU A 179 0.48 0.31 -9.41
C LEU A 179 0.02 0.54 -10.86
N ALA A 180 0.86 0.20 -11.83
CA ALA A 180 0.51 0.33 -13.25
C ALA A 180 -0.71 -0.55 -13.62
N ARG A 181 -0.79 -1.77 -13.07
CA ARG A 181 -1.95 -2.66 -13.25
C ARG A 181 -3.21 -2.07 -12.63
N VAL A 182 -3.10 -1.54 -11.42
CA VAL A 182 -4.21 -0.87 -10.73
C VAL A 182 -4.73 0.33 -11.52
N GLN A 183 -3.82 1.17 -12.04
CA GLN A 183 -4.16 2.31 -12.91
C GLN A 183 -4.91 1.88 -14.17
N ALA A 184 -4.42 0.84 -14.86
CA ALA A 184 -5.08 0.30 -16.04
C ALA A 184 -6.49 -0.20 -15.70
N GLN A 185 -6.66 -0.88 -14.57
CA GLN A 185 -7.96 -1.39 -14.14
C GLN A 185 -8.94 -0.25 -13.80
N ILE A 186 -8.48 0.80 -13.13
CA ILE A 186 -9.32 1.98 -12.86
C ILE A 186 -9.82 2.61 -14.17
N ALA A 187 -8.94 2.76 -15.16
CA ALA A 187 -9.31 3.29 -16.47
C ALA A 187 -10.30 2.38 -17.23
N ASN A 188 -10.09 1.06 -17.20
CA ASN A 188 -11.02 0.09 -17.81
C ASN A 188 -12.40 0.12 -17.16
N VAL A 189 -12.45 0.21 -15.82
CA VAL A 189 -13.70 0.31 -15.06
C VAL A 189 -14.46 1.58 -15.42
N LEU A 190 -13.76 2.71 -15.47
CA LEU A 190 -14.35 4.00 -15.84
C LEU A 190 -14.97 3.94 -17.24
N SER A 191 -14.23 3.44 -18.23
CA SER A 191 -14.74 3.30 -19.59
C SER A 191 -15.96 2.37 -19.67
N SER A 192 -15.97 1.29 -18.89
CA SER A 192 -17.10 0.35 -18.81
C SER A 192 -18.34 0.99 -18.18
N LEU A 193 -18.17 1.83 -17.15
CA LEU A 193 -19.25 2.61 -16.54
C LEU A 193 -19.83 3.64 -17.50
N GLU A 194 -18.99 4.35 -18.25
CA GLU A 194 -19.45 5.30 -19.28
C GLU A 194 -20.21 4.58 -20.41
N ALA A 195 -19.72 3.41 -20.85
CA ALA A 195 -20.42 2.60 -21.83
C ALA A 195 -21.78 2.09 -21.31
N ALA A 196 -21.85 1.73 -20.02
CA ALA A 196 -23.09 1.35 -19.35
C ALA A 196 -24.08 2.53 -19.30
N GLU A 197 -23.61 3.74 -18.96
CA GLU A 197 -24.39 4.97 -18.98
C GLU A 197 -25.03 5.20 -20.35
N VAL A 198 -24.25 5.13 -21.44
CA VAL A 198 -24.77 5.31 -22.80
C VAL A 198 -25.84 4.29 -23.14
N LYS A 199 -25.66 3.02 -22.74
CA LYS A 199 -26.65 1.96 -22.96
C LYS A 199 -27.94 2.22 -22.20
N VAL A 200 -27.84 2.72 -20.96
CA VAL A 200 -28.97 3.10 -20.11
C VAL A 200 -29.76 4.27 -20.70
N ILE A 201 -29.08 5.32 -21.17
CA ILE A 201 -29.74 6.45 -21.82
C ILE A 201 -30.48 6.00 -23.09
N LYS A 202 -29.86 5.12 -23.90
CA LYS A 202 -30.51 4.52 -25.08
C LYS A 202 -31.73 3.67 -24.69
N LEU A 203 -31.66 2.93 -23.59
CA LEU A 203 -32.76 2.14 -23.05
C LEU A 203 -33.96 3.00 -22.68
N GLN A 204 -33.71 4.15 -22.03
CA GLN A 204 -34.75 5.11 -21.67
C GLN A 204 -35.44 5.70 -22.91
N ALA A 205 -34.70 5.86 -24.00
CA ALA A 205 -35.23 6.34 -25.28
C ALA A 205 -35.94 5.24 -26.10
N ALA A 206 -35.74 3.96 -25.78
CA ALA A 206 -36.26 2.80 -26.51
C ALA A 206 -37.49 2.16 -25.82
N ASP A 207 -38.33 1.49 -26.61
CA ASP A 207 -39.50 0.77 -26.10
C ASP A 207 -39.10 -0.42 -25.19
N LEU A 208 -39.90 -0.66 -24.14
CA LEU A 208 -39.69 -1.65 -23.07
C LEU A 208 -39.41 -3.10 -23.53
N ARG A 209 -39.66 -3.44 -24.80
CA ARG A 209 -39.61 -4.82 -25.33
C ARG A 209 -38.21 -5.44 -25.29
N HIS A 210 -37.16 -4.63 -25.31
CA HIS A 210 -35.76 -5.09 -25.22
C HIS A 210 -35.06 -4.60 -23.94
N ALA A 211 -35.83 -4.06 -22.98
CA ALA A 211 -35.25 -3.44 -21.80
C ALA A 211 -34.58 -4.47 -20.88
N GLY A 212 -35.14 -5.68 -20.79
CA GLY A 212 -34.58 -6.79 -20.01
C GLY A 212 -33.21 -7.22 -20.53
N ASP A 213 -33.11 -7.60 -21.80
CA ASP A 213 -31.89 -8.14 -22.40
C ASP A 213 -30.69 -7.18 -22.29
N VAL A 214 -30.92 -5.89 -22.54
CA VAL A 214 -29.88 -4.85 -22.44
C VAL A 214 -29.48 -4.63 -20.99
N THR A 215 -30.44 -4.60 -20.07
CA THR A 215 -30.15 -4.43 -18.64
C THR A 215 -29.37 -5.63 -18.09
N ASP A 216 -29.77 -6.85 -18.44
CA ASP A 216 -29.08 -8.07 -18.05
C ASP A 216 -27.65 -8.14 -18.59
N ALA A 217 -27.43 -7.66 -19.81
CA ALA A 217 -26.09 -7.58 -20.40
C ALA A 217 -25.19 -6.57 -19.68
N VAL A 218 -25.74 -5.41 -19.28
CA VAL A 218 -24.98 -4.40 -18.52
C VAL A 218 -24.71 -4.89 -17.11
N THR A 219 -25.70 -5.46 -16.41
CA THR A 219 -25.53 -6.06 -15.08
C THR A 219 -24.46 -7.14 -15.09
N ARG A 220 -24.48 -8.07 -16.05
CA ARG A 220 -23.42 -9.09 -16.18
C ARG A 220 -22.03 -8.47 -16.34
N SER A 221 -21.91 -7.44 -17.19
CA SER A 221 -20.64 -6.74 -17.41
C SER A 221 -20.13 -6.05 -16.14
N LEU A 222 -21.02 -5.41 -15.36
CA LEU A 222 -20.64 -4.77 -14.10
C LEU A 222 -20.28 -5.80 -13.02
N GLN A 223 -20.96 -6.95 -12.98
CA GLN A 223 -20.66 -8.04 -12.06
C GLN A 223 -19.30 -8.70 -12.35
N GLU A 224 -18.99 -8.93 -13.63
CA GLU A 224 -17.70 -9.45 -14.06
C GLU A 224 -16.56 -8.48 -13.69
N LEU A 225 -16.76 -7.19 -13.95
CA LEU A 225 -15.83 -6.13 -13.57
C LEU A 225 -15.63 -6.05 -12.06
N SER A 226 -16.72 -6.18 -11.30
CA SER A 226 -16.72 -6.22 -9.83
C SER A 226 -15.85 -7.38 -9.34
N LEU A 227 -16.05 -8.60 -9.87
CA LEU A 227 -15.24 -9.78 -9.56
C LEU A 227 -13.75 -9.59 -9.86
N GLU A 228 -13.43 -9.04 -11.03
CA GLU A 228 -12.04 -8.75 -11.42
C GLU A 228 -11.37 -7.78 -10.43
N MET A 229 -12.10 -6.74 -10.00
CA MET A 229 -11.60 -5.80 -9.00
C MET A 229 -11.35 -6.48 -7.64
N THR A 230 -12.18 -7.43 -7.20
CA THR A 230 -11.91 -8.17 -5.95
C THR A 230 -10.63 -8.97 -6.04
N GLY A 231 -10.43 -9.72 -7.13
CA GLY A 231 -9.20 -10.50 -7.33
C GLY A 231 -7.95 -9.61 -7.36
N LEU A 232 -8.06 -8.44 -7.99
CA LEU A 232 -6.97 -7.46 -7.99
C LEU A 232 -6.72 -6.88 -6.59
N GLN A 233 -7.77 -6.52 -5.85
CA GLN A 233 -7.66 -6.00 -4.48
C GLN A 233 -6.98 -7.01 -3.55
N GLU A 234 -7.37 -8.28 -3.60
CA GLU A 234 -6.72 -9.34 -2.83
C GLU A 234 -5.25 -9.52 -3.21
N SER A 235 -4.93 -9.48 -4.51
CA SER A 235 -3.54 -9.54 -4.98
C SER A 235 -2.70 -8.34 -4.53
N VAL A 236 -3.28 -7.14 -4.54
CA VAL A 236 -2.62 -5.90 -4.09
C VAL A 236 -2.38 -5.98 -2.59
N ASP A 237 -3.41 -6.35 -1.81
CA ASP A 237 -3.32 -6.47 -0.36
C ASP A 237 -2.29 -7.50 0.06
N ALA A 238 -2.23 -8.66 -0.62
CA ALA A 238 -1.22 -9.67 -0.37
C ALA A 238 0.20 -9.12 -0.65
N THR A 239 0.37 -8.37 -1.75
CA THR A 239 1.66 -7.77 -2.11
C THR A 239 2.10 -6.73 -1.08
N ILE A 240 1.17 -5.91 -0.58
CA ILE A 240 1.45 -4.90 0.45
C ILE A 240 1.75 -5.58 1.80
N ALA A 241 0.94 -6.57 2.21
CA ALA A 241 1.06 -7.22 3.51
C ALA A 241 2.36 -8.03 3.66
N ILE A 242 2.82 -8.69 2.59
CA ILE A 242 4.10 -9.41 2.58
C ILE A 242 5.28 -8.46 2.76
N ARG A 243 5.14 -7.19 2.35
CA ARG A 243 6.24 -6.22 2.27
C ARG A 243 6.24 -5.15 3.35
N ALA A 244 5.21 -5.14 4.20
CA ALA A 244 5.12 -4.27 5.37
C ALA A 244 5.80 -4.87 6.63
N HIS A 245 6.43 -6.03 6.49
CA HIS A 245 7.16 -6.77 7.54
C HIS A 245 8.61 -6.97 7.15
#